data_AF-A0A2V6NIR6-F1
#
_entry.id   AF-A0A2V6NIR6-F1
#
_cell.length_a   1.000
_cell.length_b   1.000
_cell.length_c   1.000
_cell.angle_alpha   90.00
_cell.angle_beta   90.00
_cell.angle_gamma   90.00
#
_symmetry.space_group_name_H-M   'P 1'
#
loop_
_entity.id
_entity.type
_entity.pdbx_description
1 polymer ?
#
loop_
_entity_poly.entity_id
_entity_poly.type
_entity_poly.pdbx_seq_one_letter_code
_entity_poly.pdbx_strand_id
1 'polypeptide(L)'
;AAGVVMMLAGCSDLGDPVKVDAPPVGTAGSYVNDVRPIFNTHGCLTCHTSGSTTDFTGILTSYSTFVSVPSFINPPVLIVKPGDPGNSVLYNRIENTGVYGELMPQGGPQMPKSDRDLIRDWILQGALNN
;
A
#
# COMPACT_ATOMS: atom_id res chain seq x y z
N ALA A 1 -24.13 -52.05 24.06
CA ALA A 1 -23.64 -51.09 23.06
C ALA A 1 -24.45 -49.81 23.18
N ALA A 2 -23.83 -48.73 23.66
CA ALA A 2 -24.37 -47.37 23.62
C ALA A 2 -24.53 -46.95 22.15
N GLY A 3 -25.57 -46.26 21.69
CA GLY A 3 -26.22 -45.09 22.27
C GLY A 3 -25.67 -43.85 21.56
N VAL A 4 -26.14 -43.56 20.34
CA VAL A 4 -25.80 -42.32 19.62
C VAL A 4 -27.10 -41.67 19.13
N VAL A 5 -27.53 -40.64 19.85
CA VAL A 5 -28.53 -39.68 19.40
C VAL A 5 -27.78 -38.36 19.28
N MET A 6 -27.55 -37.90 18.04
CA MET A 6 -26.94 -36.61 17.75
C MET A 6 -27.90 -35.49 18.18
N MET A 7 -27.44 -34.65 19.11
CA MET A 7 -28.13 -33.43 19.50
C MET A 7 -27.95 -32.35 18.42
N LEU A 8 -29.05 -31.69 18.05
CA LEU A 8 -29.05 -30.46 17.27
C LEU A 8 -28.63 -29.28 18.15
N ALA A 9 -27.62 -28.54 17.71
CA ALA A 9 -27.40 -27.12 18.00
C ALA A 9 -26.81 -26.55 16.69
N GLY A 10 -27.42 -25.59 15.99
CA GLY A 10 -27.95 -24.34 16.50
C GLY A 10 -26.86 -23.26 16.35
N CYS A 11 -26.45 -22.93 15.12
CA CYS A 11 -25.57 -21.79 14.86
C CYS A 11 -26.42 -20.54 14.64
N SER A 12 -26.74 -19.85 15.72
CA SER A 12 -27.00 -18.41 15.72
C SER A 12 -25.82 -17.75 16.41
N ASP A 13 -24.93 -17.14 15.65
CA ASP A 13 -23.80 -16.33 16.14
C ASP A 13 -23.73 -15.09 15.22
N LEU A 14 -24.46 -14.04 15.59
CA LEU A 14 -23.92 -12.78 16.15
C LEU A 14 -22.90 -12.14 15.21
N GLY A 15 -23.31 -11.06 14.55
CA GLY A 15 -22.54 -10.36 13.53
C GLY A 15 -21.09 -10.15 13.95
N ASP A 16 -20.20 -10.74 13.16
CA ASP A 16 -18.78 -10.46 13.24
C ASP A 16 -18.54 -8.96 13.06
N PRO A 17 -17.61 -8.34 13.80
CA PRO A 17 -17.12 -7.03 13.41
C PRO A 17 -16.60 -7.17 11.99
N VAL A 18 -17.03 -6.28 11.10
CA VAL A 18 -16.58 -6.24 9.70
C VAL A 18 -15.05 -6.25 9.70
N LYS A 19 -14.45 -7.43 9.55
CA LYS A 19 -13.12 -7.54 8.98
C LYS A 19 -13.33 -6.96 7.61
N VAL A 20 -12.86 -5.73 7.41
CA VAL A 20 -12.65 -5.21 6.08
C VAL A 20 -11.72 -6.22 5.43
N ASP A 21 -12.31 -7.12 4.64
CA ASP A 21 -11.58 -8.15 3.93
C ASP A 21 -10.51 -7.41 3.14
N ALA A 22 -9.26 -7.67 3.48
CA ALA A 22 -8.14 -7.16 2.71
C ALA A 22 -8.41 -7.50 1.24
N PRO A 23 -8.25 -6.55 0.31
CA PRO A 23 -8.42 -6.83 -1.11
C PRO A 23 -7.63 -8.10 -1.48
N PRO A 24 -8.19 -8.99 -2.31
CA PRO A 24 -7.54 -10.26 -2.63
C PRO A 24 -6.12 -9.97 -3.13
N VAL A 25 -5.14 -10.60 -2.46
CA VAL A 25 -3.73 -10.62 -2.87
C VAL A 25 -3.70 -11.03 -4.35
N GLY A 26 -3.37 -10.08 -5.22
CA GLY A 26 -3.39 -10.26 -6.68
C GLY A 26 -4.27 -9.29 -7.47
N THR A 27 -5.02 -8.39 -6.84
CA THR A 27 -5.93 -7.46 -7.56
C THR A 27 -5.49 -6.01 -7.55
N ALA A 28 -4.33 -5.66 -6.99
CA ALA A 28 -3.82 -4.29 -7.04
C ALA A 28 -3.39 -3.93 -8.47
N GLY A 29 -4.37 -3.68 -9.32
CA GLY A 29 -4.19 -3.24 -10.70
C GLY A 29 -4.36 -1.74 -10.81
N SER A 30 -5.18 -1.13 -9.95
CA SER A 30 -5.59 0.26 -10.08
C SER A 30 -4.97 1.17 -9.03
N TYR A 31 -4.27 2.21 -9.48
CA TYR A 31 -3.84 3.29 -8.60
C TYR A 31 -5.03 3.91 -7.83
N VAL A 32 -6.13 4.20 -8.52
CA VAL A 32 -7.28 4.95 -8.00
C VAL A 32 -8.04 4.16 -6.92
N ASN A 33 -8.22 2.86 -7.15
CA ASN A 33 -9.09 2.02 -6.34
C ASN A 33 -8.33 1.22 -5.28
N ASP A 34 -7.08 0.83 -5.54
CA ASP A 34 -6.35 -0.09 -4.65
C ASP A 34 -5.23 0.63 -3.89
N VAL A 35 -4.43 1.45 -4.57
CA VAL A 35 -3.20 2.02 -3.99
C VAL A 35 -3.42 3.37 -3.34
N ARG A 36 -4.17 4.28 -3.96
CA ARG A 36 -4.44 5.60 -3.41
C ARG A 36 -5.14 5.56 -2.03
N PRO A 37 -6.11 4.66 -1.77
CA PRO A 37 -6.68 4.52 -0.43
C PRO A 37 -5.63 4.17 0.63
N ILE A 38 -4.61 3.37 0.28
CA ILE A 38 -3.52 3.04 1.20
C ILE A 38 -2.72 4.30 1.57
N PHE A 39 -2.35 5.12 0.60
CA PHE A 39 -1.64 6.39 0.87
C PHE A 39 -2.45 7.34 1.75
N ASN A 40 -3.77 7.36 1.56
CA ASN A 40 -4.66 8.17 2.38
C ASN A 40 -4.76 7.61 3.82
N THR A 41 -4.98 6.30 3.96
CA THR A 41 -5.08 5.60 5.26
C THR A 41 -3.83 5.76 6.12
N HIS A 42 -2.65 5.68 5.51
CA HIS A 42 -1.36 5.83 6.20
C HIS A 42 -0.88 7.29 6.30
N GLY A 43 -1.74 8.25 5.93
CA GLY A 43 -1.51 9.66 6.18
C GLY A 43 -0.27 10.22 5.49
N CYS A 44 0.05 9.75 4.27
CA CYS A 44 1.24 10.21 3.55
C CYS A 44 1.32 11.74 3.44
N LEU A 45 0.18 12.41 3.26
CA LEU A 45 0.10 13.86 3.18
C LEU A 45 0.30 14.60 4.51
N THR A 46 0.42 13.91 5.65
CA THR A 46 0.75 14.54 6.94
C THR A 46 2.14 15.15 6.91
N CYS A 47 3.09 14.49 6.25
CA CYS A 47 4.48 14.96 6.11
C CYS A 47 4.79 15.43 4.68
N HIS A 48 4.05 14.95 3.68
CA HIS A 48 4.22 15.29 2.27
C HIS A 48 3.25 16.40 1.83
N THR A 49 3.36 17.56 2.48
CA THR A 49 2.48 18.71 2.25
C THR A 49 3.02 19.68 1.20
N SER A 50 2.13 20.53 0.68
CA SER A 50 2.49 21.53 -0.31
C SER A 50 3.54 22.50 0.23
N GLY A 51 4.60 22.77 -0.54
CA GLY A 51 5.66 23.68 -0.14
C GLY A 51 6.69 23.09 0.83
N SER A 52 6.59 21.80 1.16
CA SER A 52 7.67 21.03 1.79
C SER A 52 8.78 20.72 0.78
N THR A 53 10.01 20.49 1.24
CA THR A 53 11.09 19.90 0.41
C THR A 53 10.76 18.49 -0.07
N THR A 54 9.74 17.87 0.52
CA THR A 54 9.17 16.56 0.15
C THR A 54 7.72 16.68 -0.32
N ASP A 55 7.35 17.80 -0.97
CA ASP A 55 6.01 17.98 -1.53
C ASP A 55 5.69 16.86 -2.52
N PHE A 56 4.83 15.95 -2.04
CA PHE A 56 4.27 14.83 -2.79
C PHE A 56 2.75 14.86 -2.72
N THR A 57 2.15 16.05 -2.66
CA THR A 57 0.69 16.21 -2.59
C THR A 57 -0.06 15.56 -3.75
N GLY A 58 0.57 15.51 -4.92
CA GLY A 58 0.05 14.81 -6.10
C GLY A 58 -0.12 13.31 -5.93
N ILE A 59 0.46 12.66 -4.89
CA ILE A 59 0.32 11.22 -4.66
C ILE A 59 -1.13 10.78 -4.40
N LEU A 60 -2.03 11.71 -4.04
CA LEU A 60 -3.47 11.45 -3.92
C LEU A 60 -4.32 12.03 -5.07
N THR A 61 -3.78 12.92 -5.90
CA THR A 61 -4.58 13.72 -6.84
C THR A 61 -4.12 13.64 -8.28
N SER A 62 -2.85 13.31 -8.52
CA SER A 62 -2.23 13.34 -9.85
C SER A 62 -1.18 12.25 -10.01
N TYR A 63 -1.60 11.13 -10.58
CA TYR A 63 -0.75 9.96 -10.88
C TYR A 63 0.59 10.33 -11.56
N SER A 64 0.54 11.25 -12.52
CA SER A 64 1.70 11.64 -13.33
C SER A 64 2.76 12.44 -12.58
N THR A 65 2.50 12.88 -11.34
CA THR A 65 3.49 13.65 -10.57
C THR A 65 4.47 12.77 -9.81
N PHE A 66 4.24 11.45 -9.75
CA PHE A 66 5.10 10.54 -8.99
C PHE A 66 5.42 9.23 -9.71
N VAL A 67 4.57 8.75 -10.63
CA VAL A 67 4.92 7.58 -11.43
C VAL A 67 5.80 7.98 -12.60
N SER A 68 6.91 7.26 -12.78
CA SER A 68 7.94 7.54 -13.78
C SER A 68 8.61 8.92 -13.64
N VAL A 69 8.50 9.55 -12.46
CA VAL A 69 9.14 10.83 -12.16
C VAL A 69 10.45 10.59 -11.41
N PRO A 70 11.57 11.24 -11.81
CA PRO A 70 12.82 11.17 -11.05
C PRO A 70 12.66 11.67 -9.62
N SER A 71 13.25 10.95 -8.67
CA SER A 71 13.35 11.39 -7.30
C SER A 71 14.26 12.62 -7.20
N PHE A 72 13.78 13.65 -6.49
CA PHE A 72 14.59 14.81 -6.15
C PHE A 72 15.80 14.45 -5.27
N ILE A 73 15.61 13.52 -4.33
CA ILE A 73 16.63 13.13 -3.33
C ILE A 73 17.57 12.06 -3.88
N ASN A 74 17.08 11.16 -4.74
CA ASN A 74 17.86 10.05 -5.28
C ASN A 74 17.90 10.04 -6.83
N PRO A 75 18.26 11.13 -7.53
CA PRO A 75 18.34 11.11 -8.99
C PRO A 75 19.47 10.17 -9.47
N PRO A 76 19.28 9.41 -10.57
CA PRO A 76 18.15 9.43 -11.51
C PRO A 76 17.03 8.41 -11.19
N VAL A 77 17.00 7.82 -9.98
CA VAL A 77 16.05 6.77 -9.60
C VAL A 77 14.63 7.35 -9.54
N LEU A 78 13.64 6.59 -10.03
CA LEU A 78 12.26 7.05 -10.09
C LEU A 78 11.55 6.86 -8.74
N ILE A 79 10.61 7.76 -8.42
CA ILE A 79 9.78 7.66 -7.21
C ILE A 79 9.00 6.34 -7.24
N VAL A 80 8.31 6.09 -8.35
CA VAL A 80 7.79 4.77 -8.73
C VAL A 80 8.29 4.44 -10.13
N LYS A 81 8.99 3.31 -10.26
CA LYS A 81 9.43 2.74 -11.54
C LYS A 81 8.48 1.59 -11.92
N PRO A 82 7.64 1.76 -12.96
CA PRO A 82 6.79 0.68 -13.45
C PRO A 82 7.56 -0.62 -13.70
N GLY A 83 7.03 -1.73 -13.22
CA GLY A 83 7.58 -3.08 -13.36
C GLY A 83 8.73 -3.41 -12.40
N ASP A 84 9.20 -2.47 -11.58
CA ASP A 84 10.42 -2.66 -10.79
C ASP A 84 10.34 -1.99 -9.40
N PRO A 85 9.78 -2.71 -8.40
CA PRO A 85 9.71 -2.22 -7.03
C PRO A 85 11.10 -2.00 -6.41
N GLY A 86 12.09 -2.81 -6.78
CA GLY A 86 13.45 -2.74 -6.25
C GLY A 86 14.16 -1.43 -6.62
N ASN A 87 13.84 -0.85 -7.78
CA ASN A 87 14.35 0.45 -8.23
C ASN A 87 13.29 1.56 -8.12
N SER A 88 12.30 1.40 -7.24
CA SER A 88 11.32 2.44 -6.89
C SER A 88 11.64 3.02 -5.51
N VAL A 89 11.85 4.33 -5.42
CA VAL A 89 12.13 4.97 -4.11
C VAL A 89 10.99 4.73 -3.13
N LEU A 90 9.72 4.88 -3.57
CA LEU A 90 8.56 4.67 -2.72
C LEU A 90 8.57 3.30 -2.05
N TYR A 91 8.75 2.23 -2.84
CA TYR A 91 8.63 0.86 -2.33
C TYR A 91 9.74 0.53 -1.34
N ASN A 92 10.99 0.93 -1.63
CA ASN A 92 12.11 0.70 -0.71
C ASN A 92 11.91 1.38 0.64
N ARG A 93 11.35 2.61 0.65
CA ARG A 93 11.13 3.36 1.88
C ARG A 93 9.99 2.79 2.73
N ILE A 94 8.92 2.26 2.13
CA ILE A 94 7.84 1.61 2.91
C ILE A 94 8.19 0.18 3.32
N GLU A 95 8.99 -0.53 2.52
CA GLU A 95 9.47 -1.88 2.83
C GLU A 95 10.66 -1.88 3.80
N ASN A 96 11.21 -0.69 4.11
CA ASN A 96 12.32 -0.49 5.02
C ASN A 96 13.58 -1.28 4.63
N THR A 97 13.92 -1.27 3.34
CA THR A 97 15.09 -2.00 2.83
C THR A 97 16.41 -1.29 3.16
N GLY A 98 16.35 -0.04 3.63
CA GLY A 98 17.50 0.86 3.80
C GLY A 98 18.00 1.47 2.49
N VAL A 99 17.39 1.13 1.35
CA VAL A 99 17.74 1.68 0.04
C VAL A 99 16.94 2.97 -0.22
N TYR A 100 17.59 3.99 -0.77
CA TYR A 100 17.00 5.29 -1.11
C TYR A 100 16.44 6.10 0.07
N GLY A 101 16.84 5.76 1.29
CA GLY A 101 16.60 6.52 2.52
C GLY A 101 15.90 5.71 3.62
N GLU A 102 15.64 6.40 4.73
CA GLU A 102 15.00 5.84 5.92
C GLU A 102 13.53 5.45 5.69
N LEU A 103 13.02 4.59 6.57
CA LEU A 103 11.63 4.16 6.66
C LEU A 103 10.64 5.33 6.53
N MET A 104 9.58 5.10 5.75
CA MET A 104 8.38 5.93 5.75
C MET A 104 7.18 5.13 6.29
N PRO A 105 6.33 5.71 7.17
CA PRO A 105 6.42 7.07 7.70
C PRO A 105 7.58 7.26 8.71
N GLN A 106 8.21 8.44 8.70
CA GLN A 106 9.35 8.73 9.57
C GLN A 106 8.93 8.72 11.05
N GLY A 107 9.64 7.94 11.87
CA GLY A 107 9.36 7.80 13.30
C GLY A 107 8.05 7.05 13.62
N GLY A 108 7.35 6.54 12.61
CA GLY A 108 6.16 5.72 12.76
C GLY A 108 6.44 4.22 12.59
N PRO A 109 5.46 3.36 12.88
CA PRO A 109 5.56 1.95 12.56
C PRO A 109 5.62 1.74 11.04
N GLN A 110 6.28 0.67 10.63
CA GLN A 110 6.20 0.23 9.25
C GLN A 110 4.75 -0.15 8.89
N MET A 111 4.29 0.25 7.70
CA MET A 111 2.96 -0.11 7.19
C MET A 111 2.74 -1.64 7.20
N PRO A 112 1.51 -2.16 7.40
CA PRO A 112 1.23 -3.59 7.34
C PRO A 112 1.69 -4.23 6.04
N LYS A 113 2.20 -5.46 6.12
CA LYS A 113 2.73 -6.17 4.95
C LYS A 113 1.70 -6.29 3.83
N SER A 114 0.42 -6.51 4.15
CA SER A 114 -0.67 -6.60 3.17
C SER A 114 -0.74 -5.36 2.26
N ASP A 115 -0.60 -4.17 2.85
CA ASP A 115 -0.72 -2.91 2.12
C ASP A 115 0.52 -2.65 1.26
N ARG A 116 1.69 -3.01 1.79
CA ARG A 116 2.96 -2.93 1.04
C ARG A 116 2.96 -3.92 -0.13
N ASP A 117 2.40 -5.11 0.06
CA ASP A 117 2.28 -6.11 -0.99
C ASP A 117 1.35 -5.64 -2.11
N LEU A 118 0.24 -4.97 -1.78
CA LEU A 118 -0.64 -4.35 -2.80
C LEU A 118 0.12 -3.28 -3.61
N ILE A 119 0.90 -2.42 -2.95
CA ILE A 119 1.74 -1.43 -3.65
C ILE A 119 2.80 -2.12 -4.51
N ARG A 120 3.45 -3.18 -3.99
CA ARG A 120 4.45 -3.97 -4.73
C ARG A 120 3.85 -4.55 -6.00
N ASP A 121 2.69 -5.19 -5.88
CA ASP A 121 2.04 -5.89 -6.97
C ASP A 121 1.53 -4.90 -8.03
N TRP A 122 1.00 -3.74 -7.60
CA TRP A 122 0.66 -2.65 -8.52
C TRP A 122 1.89 -2.16 -9.31
N ILE A 123 3.04 -1.96 -8.65
CA ILE A 123 4.27 -1.58 -9.33
C ILE A 123 4.69 -2.66 -10.32
N LEU A 124 4.71 -3.94 -9.91
CA LEU A 124 5.07 -5.07 -10.78
C LEU A 124 4.18 -5.16 -12.03
N GLN A 125 2.90 -4.81 -11.92
CA GLN A 125 1.94 -4.78 -13.01
C GLN A 125 2.08 -3.55 -13.94
N GLY A 126 3.14 -2.76 -13.78
CA GLY A 126 3.38 -1.55 -14.57
C GLY A 126 2.79 -0.29 -13.95
N ALA A 127 2.45 -0.33 -12.67
CA ALA A 127 1.91 0.78 -11.89
C ALA A 127 0.67 1.41 -12.55
N LEU A 128 -0.29 0.65 -13.06
CA LEU A 128 -1.36 1.18 -13.93
C LEU A 128 -2.28 2.21 -13.25
N ASN A 129 -2.82 3.12 -14.05
CA ASN A 129 -3.85 4.09 -13.68
C ASN A 129 -5.15 3.78 -14.45
N ASN A 130 -5.83 2.71 -14.05
CA ASN A 130 -7.01 2.17 -14.73
C ASN A 130 -8.24 2.09 -13.83
#